data_AF-A0A7K5AVR1-F1
#
_entry.id   AF-A0A7K5AVR1-F1
#
_cell.length_a   1.000
_cell.length_b   1.000
_cell.length_c   1.000
_cell.angle_alpha   90.00
_cell.angle_beta   90.00
_cell.angle_gamma   90.00
#
_symmetry.space_group_name_H-M   'P 1'
#
loop_
_entity.id
_entity.type
_entity.pdbx_description
1 polymer ?
#
loop_
_entity_poly.entity_id
_entity_poly.type
_entity_poly.pdbx_seq_one_letter_code
_entity_poly.pdbx_strand_id
1 'polypeptide(L)'
;NKILFSSLYSKRSGKQALQNNEKEGKKERAMVDRVFIARICRILKIMVPRTLCKETGYLLLIAVMLVVRTYCDIWMIQNGTVIESAIIGRSRKDFKKYLFNFIAAMPAISLVNNFLKYGLNELKLCFRVRLTRYLYEEYLKAYTYYKMGNLDNRIANPDQLLTQDVEKFCNSVVDLYSNLSKPFLDIVLYIFKLTSAIGAQGPASMMAYLIISGFFLTRLRRPIGKMTIIEQKYEGEYRYVNSRLITNSEEIAFYNGNLREKQTIHKTFRKLVEHLHNFILFRFSMGFIDTIIAKYLATVVGYLVVSRPFLNLSDPRHQNSTHAELLEDYYQSGRMLLRMSQALGRIVLAGREMTRLAGSIFFMCTGTYFFLSMIIDREFSTYYYNLQILLCCSLFTSNSTSCVLSISILFDHVPLVTPNGDVLIQDLNFEVRSGANVLICGPNGCGKSSLFRVLGELWPLFGGRLTKPVRGKLFYVPQRPYMTLGTLRDQVIYPDTLEDQRRKGISDQVLKEYLDNVQLGQILEREGGWDSVQDWMDVLSGGEKQRMAV
;
A
#
# COMPACT_ATOMS: atom_id res chain seq x y z
N ASN A 1 -0.83 -37.74 -54.31
CA ASN A 1 -1.32 -36.48 -54.92
C ASN A 1 -2.78 -36.28 -54.57
N LYS A 2 -3.14 -35.06 -54.13
CA LYS A 2 -4.43 -34.61 -53.55
C LYS A 2 -4.64 -34.84 -52.04
N ILE A 3 -3.87 -34.08 -51.27
CA ILE A 3 -4.30 -33.42 -50.03
C ILE A 3 -4.31 -31.92 -50.36
N LEU A 4 -5.19 -31.14 -49.70
CA LEU A 4 -5.48 -29.70 -49.84
C LEU A 4 -6.74 -29.36 -50.66
N PHE A 5 -7.87 -29.16 -49.96
CA PHE A 5 -8.70 -27.93 -50.04
C PHE A 5 -9.91 -28.06 -49.09
N SER A 6 -9.78 -27.65 -47.82
CA SER A 6 -10.93 -27.39 -46.93
C SER A 6 -10.63 -26.48 -45.73
N SER A 7 -9.60 -25.62 -45.77
CA SER A 7 -9.19 -24.80 -44.60
C SER A 7 -9.40 -23.28 -44.73
N LEU A 8 -10.43 -22.80 -45.46
CA LEU A 8 -10.59 -21.36 -45.72
C LEU A 8 -11.85 -20.67 -45.18
N TYR A 9 -12.73 -21.33 -44.42
CA TYR A 9 -13.95 -20.69 -43.91
C TYR A 9 -14.08 -20.50 -42.38
N SER A 10 -13.07 -20.84 -41.57
CA SER A 10 -13.15 -20.71 -40.10
C SER A 10 -12.44 -19.48 -39.49
N LYS A 11 -11.62 -18.74 -40.26
CA LYS A 11 -10.65 -17.79 -39.66
C LYS A 11 -11.05 -16.30 -39.58
N ARG A 12 -12.28 -15.92 -39.95
CA ARG A 12 -12.70 -14.50 -39.97
C ARG A 12 -13.60 -14.04 -38.81
N SER A 13 -14.25 -14.93 -38.06
CA SER A 13 -15.14 -14.52 -36.96
C SER A 13 -14.40 -14.24 -35.63
N GLY A 14 -13.26 -14.88 -35.39
CA GLY A 14 -12.51 -14.75 -34.12
C GLY A 14 -11.64 -13.49 -33.95
N LYS A 15 -11.44 -12.68 -35.00
CA LYS A 15 -10.58 -11.48 -34.93
C LYS A 15 -11.33 -10.16 -34.70
N GLN A 16 -12.63 -10.08 -35.01
CA GLN A 16 -13.43 -8.88 -34.75
C GLN A 16 -13.90 -8.77 -33.28
N ALA A 17 -14.07 -9.90 -32.58
CA ALA A 17 -14.41 -9.90 -31.15
C ALA A 17 -13.26 -9.43 -30.23
N LEU A 18 -12.01 -9.50 -30.70
CA LEU A 18 -10.83 -9.08 -29.93
C LEU A 18 -10.49 -7.58 -30.07
N GLN A 19 -11.08 -6.86 -31.04
CA GLN A 19 -10.87 -5.40 -31.20
C GLN A 19 -11.98 -4.55 -30.58
N ASN A 20 -13.18 -5.08 -30.40
CA ASN A 20 -14.30 -4.32 -29.81
C ASN A 20 -14.35 -4.35 -28.26
N ASN A 21 -13.64 -5.29 -27.62
CA ASN A 21 -13.59 -5.38 -26.15
C ASN A 21 -12.57 -4.44 -25.48
N GLU A 22 -11.83 -3.61 -26.23
CA GLU A 22 -10.95 -2.59 -25.64
C GLU A 22 -11.69 -1.30 -25.25
N LYS A 23 -12.99 -1.14 -25.57
CA LYS A 23 -13.70 0.13 -25.41
C LYS A 23 -14.65 0.28 -24.23
N GLU A 24 -14.98 -0.75 -23.45
CA GLU A 24 -15.92 -0.60 -22.31
C GLU A 24 -15.48 -1.23 -20.99
N GLY A 25 -14.17 -1.26 -20.72
CA GLY A 25 -13.69 -1.20 -19.35
C GLY A 25 -13.45 0.25 -18.98
N LYS A 26 -14.25 0.85 -18.09
CA LYS A 26 -13.81 2.05 -17.35
C LYS A 26 -12.53 1.67 -16.60
N LYS A 27 -11.37 1.80 -17.26
CA LYS A 27 -10.06 1.69 -16.64
C LYS A 27 -10.05 2.73 -15.53
N GLU A 28 -10.20 2.31 -14.28
CA GLU A 28 -10.08 3.18 -13.10
C GLU A 28 -8.78 3.96 -13.25
N ARG A 29 -8.91 5.24 -13.57
CA ARG A 29 -7.79 6.10 -13.83
C ARG A 29 -7.16 6.36 -12.47
N ALA A 30 -5.85 6.18 -12.36
CA ALA A 30 -5.06 6.67 -11.25
C ALA A 30 -5.01 8.21 -11.28
N MET A 31 -6.16 8.84 -11.06
CA MET A 31 -6.30 10.26 -10.81
C MET A 31 -6.66 10.44 -9.34
N VAL A 32 -6.25 11.58 -8.80
CA VAL A 32 -6.75 12.09 -7.51
C VAL A 32 -8.20 12.50 -7.72
N ASP A 33 -9.08 11.51 -7.81
CA ASP A 33 -10.51 11.67 -7.99
C ASP A 33 -11.22 11.74 -6.63
N ARG A 34 -12.49 12.19 -6.61
CA ARG A 34 -13.29 12.21 -5.37
C ARG A 34 -13.35 10.84 -4.68
N VAL A 35 -13.32 9.76 -5.46
CA VAL A 35 -13.28 8.37 -4.98
C VAL A 35 -11.97 8.09 -4.23
N PHE A 36 -10.83 8.58 -4.74
CA PHE A 36 -9.52 8.41 -4.10
C PHE A 36 -9.48 9.10 -2.73
N ILE A 37 -10.00 10.33 -2.64
CA ILE A 37 -10.09 11.06 -1.36
C ILE A 37 -11.01 10.31 -0.38
N ALA A 38 -12.17 9.84 -0.84
CA ALA A 38 -13.08 9.05 0.00
C ALA A 38 -12.45 7.74 0.51
N ARG A 39 -11.62 7.07 -0.31
CA ARG A 39 -10.86 5.87 0.09
C ARG A 39 -9.81 6.21 1.16
N ILE A 40 -9.05 7.29 0.97
CA ILE A 40 -8.08 7.77 1.98
C ILE A 40 -8.79 8.11 3.29
N CYS A 41 -9.91 8.84 3.26
CA CYS A 41 -10.65 9.20 4.47
C CYS A 41 -11.11 7.98 5.26
N ARG A 42 -11.52 6.89 4.59
CA ARG A 42 -11.86 5.62 5.27
C ARG A 42 -10.64 4.99 5.95
N ILE A 43 -9.49 4.97 5.28
CA ILE A 43 -8.26 4.41 5.84
C ILE A 43 -7.74 5.27 7.00
N LEU A 44 -7.80 6.60 6.88
CA LEU A 44 -7.47 7.52 7.96
C LEU A 44 -8.37 7.32 9.18
N LYS A 45 -9.65 6.99 8.99
CA LYS A 45 -10.56 6.64 10.08
C LYS A 45 -10.15 5.34 10.80
N ILE A 46 -9.52 4.40 10.10
CA ILE A 46 -8.94 3.18 10.70
C ILE A 46 -7.65 3.53 11.48
N MET A 47 -6.80 4.40 10.92
CA MET A 47 -5.54 4.82 11.54
C MET A 47 -5.76 5.71 12.77
N VAL A 48 -6.77 6.58 12.74
CA VAL A 48 -7.16 7.50 13.83
C VAL A 48 -8.66 7.33 14.12
N PRO A 49 -9.03 6.35 14.96
CA PRO A 49 -10.41 5.97 15.19
C PRO A 49 -11.16 6.90 16.16
N ARG A 50 -10.47 7.51 17.12
CA ARG A 50 -11.06 8.44 18.10
C ARG A 50 -10.18 9.68 18.28
N THR A 51 -10.80 10.77 18.72
CA THR A 51 -10.13 12.05 19.02
C THR A 51 -9.19 11.96 20.22
N LEU A 52 -9.43 11.05 21.18
CA LEU A 52 -8.58 10.80 22.35
C LEU A 52 -7.78 9.50 22.18
N CYS A 53 -6.84 9.47 21.25
CA CYS A 53 -5.90 8.36 21.05
C CYS A 53 -4.45 8.84 21.04
N LYS A 54 -3.51 7.93 21.28
CA LYS A 54 -2.05 8.21 21.25
C LYS A 54 -1.63 8.91 19.95
N GLU A 55 -2.23 8.51 18.83
CA GLU A 55 -1.97 9.06 17.50
C GLU A 55 -2.43 10.50 17.36
N THR A 56 -3.59 10.83 17.91
CA THR A 56 -4.09 12.22 17.94
C THR A 56 -3.21 13.09 18.83
N GLY A 57 -2.68 12.53 19.93
CA GLY A 57 -1.67 13.18 20.76
C GLY A 57 -0.41 13.53 19.98
N TYR A 58 0.14 12.60 19.21
CA TYR A 58 1.29 12.87 18.34
C TYR A 58 0.99 13.85 17.20
N LEU A 59 -0.20 13.78 16.59
CA LEU A 59 -0.65 14.77 15.59
C LEU A 59 -0.70 16.19 16.18
N LEU A 60 -1.26 16.33 17.38
CA LEU A 60 -1.31 17.61 18.09
C LEU A 60 0.10 18.10 18.46
N LEU A 61 0.95 17.20 18.97
CA LEU A 61 2.37 17.51 19.25
C LEU A 61 3.07 18.03 18.00
N ILE A 62 2.92 17.38 16.85
CA ILE A 62 3.50 17.82 15.58
C ILE A 62 2.95 19.20 15.20
N ALA A 63 1.64 19.42 15.29
CA ALA A 63 1.02 20.71 14.97
C ALA A 63 1.60 21.84 15.83
N VAL A 64 1.71 21.63 17.15
CA VAL A 64 2.31 22.59 18.09
C VAL A 64 3.79 22.82 17.76
N MET A 65 4.57 21.75 17.57
CA MET A 65 5.98 21.86 17.22
C MET A 65 6.22 22.56 15.88
N LEU A 66 5.32 22.44 14.91
CA LEU A 66 5.38 23.18 13.66
C LEU A 66 5.20 24.69 13.86
N VAL A 67 4.22 25.10 14.68
CA VAL A 67 3.98 26.51 15.02
C VAL A 67 5.20 27.09 15.75
N VAL A 68 5.67 26.40 16.79
CA VAL A 68 6.85 26.83 17.58
C VAL A 68 8.07 26.94 16.68
N ARG A 69 8.28 25.96 15.79
CA ARG A 69 9.38 25.97 14.83
C ARG A 69 9.33 27.17 13.88
N THR A 70 8.16 27.52 13.35
CA THR A 70 8.06 28.69 12.48
C THR A 70 8.26 30.00 13.25
N TYR A 71 7.84 30.07 14.52
CA TYR A 71 8.18 31.20 15.38
C TYR A 71 9.70 31.30 15.61
N CYS A 72 10.37 30.18 15.90
CA CYS A 72 11.84 30.13 16.00
C CYS A 72 12.52 30.59 14.70
N ASP A 73 12.02 30.19 13.54
CA ASP A 73 12.55 30.60 12.23
C ASP A 73 12.42 32.13 12.03
N ILE A 74 11.28 32.73 12.42
CA ILE A 74 11.06 34.18 12.39
C ILE A 74 11.98 34.91 13.37
N TRP A 75 12.09 34.42 14.61
CA TRP A 75 12.96 35.00 15.63
C TRP A 75 14.42 34.97 15.19
N MET A 76 14.86 33.89 14.54
CA MET A 76 16.20 33.77 13.98
C MET A 76 16.45 34.81 12.88
N ILE A 77 15.46 35.10 12.02
CA ILE A 77 15.57 36.15 11.00
C ILE A 77 15.71 37.53 11.65
N GLN A 78 14.85 37.86 12.62
CA GLN A 78 14.85 39.17 13.28
C GLN A 78 16.12 39.43 14.09
N ASN A 79 16.59 38.46 14.88
CA ASN A 79 17.84 38.64 15.63
C ASN A 79 19.06 38.60 14.71
N GLY A 80 19.00 37.84 13.61
CA GLY A 80 20.04 37.86 12.58
C GLY A 80 20.22 39.24 11.94
N THR A 81 19.13 39.94 11.61
CA THR A 81 19.19 41.30 11.04
C THR A 81 19.71 42.32 12.05
N VAL A 82 19.38 42.18 13.33
CA VAL A 82 19.89 43.08 14.40
C VAL A 82 21.39 42.87 14.65
N ILE A 83 21.89 41.64 14.52
CA ILE A 83 23.34 41.37 14.57
C ILE A 83 24.03 42.05 13.38
N GLU A 84 23.44 41.94 12.17
CA GLU A 84 23.97 42.59 10.96
C GLU A 84 23.97 44.12 11.08
N SER A 85 22.90 44.72 11.59
CA SER A 85 22.83 46.17 11.81
C SER A 85 23.84 46.66 12.85
N ALA A 86 24.10 45.89 13.91
CA ALA A 86 25.16 46.20 14.89
C ALA A 86 26.57 46.15 14.29
N ILE A 87 26.81 45.24 13.33
CA ILE A 87 28.07 45.17 12.58
C ILE A 87 28.23 46.44 11.72
N ILE A 88 27.17 46.82 10.98
CA ILE A 88 27.17 48.01 10.12
C ILE A 88 27.35 49.29 10.97
N GLY A 89 26.66 49.38 12.09
CA GLY A 89 26.75 50.49 13.05
C GLY A 89 28.06 50.53 13.85
N ARG A 90 29.00 49.61 13.62
CA ARG A 90 30.32 49.51 14.30
C ARG A 90 30.25 49.45 15.85
N SER A 91 29.09 49.09 16.42
CA SER A 91 28.93 48.97 17.88
C SER A 91 29.40 47.61 18.38
N ARG A 92 30.60 47.54 18.96
CA ARG A 92 31.16 46.30 19.53
C ARG A 92 30.36 45.76 20.72
N LYS A 93 29.71 46.65 21.49
CA LYS A 93 28.94 46.25 22.69
C LYS A 93 27.64 45.55 22.28
N ASP A 94 26.90 46.15 21.36
CA ASP A 94 25.63 45.61 20.89
C ASP A 94 25.82 44.31 20.11
N PHE A 95 26.85 44.25 19.26
CA PHE A 95 27.22 43.02 18.57
C PHE A 95 27.47 41.84 19.52
N LYS A 96 28.27 42.03 20.58
CA LYS A 96 28.54 40.96 21.57
C LYS A 96 27.26 40.51 22.28
N LYS A 97 26.39 41.46 22.66
CA LYS A 97 25.12 41.17 23.34
C LYS A 97 24.18 40.35 22.44
N TYR A 98 23.97 40.78 21.21
CA TYR A 98 23.09 40.09 20.27
C TYR A 98 23.65 38.72 19.85
N LEU A 99 24.96 38.62 19.63
CA LEU A 99 25.61 37.36 19.29
C LEU A 99 25.49 36.35 20.44
N PHE A 100 25.72 36.76 21.69
CA PHE A 100 25.59 35.87 22.85
C PHE A 100 24.14 35.38 23.02
N ASN A 101 23.16 36.28 22.91
CA ASN A 101 21.74 35.90 22.94
C ASN A 101 21.37 34.91 21.81
N PHE A 102 21.95 35.07 20.62
CA PHE A 102 21.73 34.17 19.50
C PHE A 102 22.32 32.77 19.74
N ILE A 103 23.54 32.70 20.27
CA ILE A 103 24.20 31.43 20.64
C ILE A 103 23.41 30.72 21.75
N ALA A 104 22.98 31.45 22.78
CA ALA A 104 22.21 30.88 23.89
C ALA A 104 20.87 30.26 23.44
N ALA A 105 20.26 30.77 22.37
CA ALA A 105 19.00 30.26 21.83
C ALA A 105 19.17 29.02 20.92
N MET A 106 20.37 28.74 20.39
CA MET A 106 20.59 27.63 19.45
C MET A 106 20.21 26.24 20.00
N PRO A 107 20.56 25.86 21.24
CA PRO A 107 20.18 24.56 21.79
C PRO A 107 18.66 24.38 21.84
N ALA A 108 17.92 25.43 22.22
CA ALA A 108 16.45 25.39 22.29
C ALA A 108 15.83 25.19 20.89
N ILE A 109 16.34 25.90 19.87
CA ILE A 109 15.86 25.74 18.48
C ILE A 109 16.18 24.33 17.95
N SER A 110 17.36 23.80 18.27
CA SER A 110 17.74 22.42 17.92
C SER A 110 16.81 21.39 18.58
N LEU A 111 16.47 21.61 19.86
CA LEU A 111 15.56 20.75 20.61
C LEU A 111 14.16 20.71 19.96
N VAL A 112 13.58 21.86 19.59
CA VAL A 112 12.30 21.92 18.87
C VAL A 112 12.35 21.11 17.56
N ASN A 113 13.44 21.26 16.79
CA ASN A 113 13.61 20.52 15.54
C ASN A 113 13.68 19.00 15.74
N ASN A 114 14.35 18.54 16.81
CA ASN A 114 14.48 17.13 17.12
C ASN A 114 13.18 16.54 17.69
N PHE A 115 12.45 17.28 18.54
CA PHE A 115 11.12 16.85 19.00
C PHE A 115 10.12 16.71 17.86
N LEU A 116 10.15 17.62 16.88
CA LEU A 116 9.34 17.49 15.67
C LEU A 116 9.68 16.22 14.89
N LYS A 117 10.97 15.92 14.69
CA LYS A 117 11.41 14.68 14.01
C LYS A 117 10.98 13.42 14.77
N TYR A 118 11.14 13.44 16.10
CA TYR A 118 10.71 12.36 16.98
C TYR A 118 9.19 12.10 16.84
N GLY A 119 8.37 13.15 16.97
CA GLY A 119 6.92 13.03 16.83
C GLY A 119 6.48 12.51 15.47
N LEU A 120 7.16 12.91 14.39
CA LEU A 120 6.89 12.39 13.04
C LEU A 120 7.21 10.89 12.92
N ASN A 121 8.34 10.44 13.46
CA ASN A 121 8.74 9.02 13.38
C ASN A 121 7.85 8.12 14.25
N GLU A 122 7.52 8.56 15.47
CA GLU A 122 6.58 7.85 16.35
C GLU A 122 5.18 7.75 15.71
N LEU A 123 4.71 8.82 15.07
CA LEU A 123 3.42 8.79 14.36
C LEU A 123 3.44 7.78 13.21
N LYS A 124 4.52 7.72 12.41
CA LYS A 124 4.68 6.73 11.34
C LYS A 124 4.60 5.30 11.87
N LEU A 125 5.27 5.03 12.99
CA LEU A 125 5.26 3.72 13.64
C LEU A 125 3.86 3.36 14.16
N CYS A 126 3.19 4.26 14.89
CA CYS A 126 1.85 4.02 15.42
C CYS A 126 0.84 3.72 14.30
N PHE A 127 0.92 4.49 13.22
CA PHE A 127 0.11 4.28 12.02
C PHE A 127 0.36 2.91 11.38
N ARG A 128 1.63 2.50 11.23
CA ARG A 128 1.99 1.18 10.72
C ARG A 128 1.43 0.07 11.60
N VAL A 129 1.69 0.10 12.91
CA VAL A 129 1.24 -0.95 13.85
C VAL A 129 -0.27 -1.13 13.78
N ARG A 130 -1.04 -0.04 13.82
CA ARG A 130 -2.51 -0.12 13.80
C ARG A 130 -3.05 -0.62 12.48
N LEU A 131 -2.57 -0.07 11.36
CA LEU A 131 -3.06 -0.45 10.04
C LEU A 131 -2.70 -1.90 9.72
N THR A 132 -1.46 -2.31 9.98
CA THR A 132 -1.02 -3.70 9.79
C THR A 132 -1.83 -4.66 10.65
N ARG A 133 -2.05 -4.37 11.94
CA ARG A 133 -2.83 -5.24 12.83
C ARG A 133 -4.27 -5.40 12.34
N TYR A 134 -4.92 -4.30 11.97
CA TYR A 134 -6.29 -4.32 11.44
C TYR A 134 -6.39 -5.15 10.14
N LEU A 135 -5.44 -4.97 9.22
CA LEU A 135 -5.44 -5.70 7.95
C LEU A 135 -5.19 -7.21 8.16
N TYR A 136 -4.28 -7.61 9.05
CA TYR A 136 -4.06 -9.02 9.35
C TYR A 136 -5.23 -9.68 10.07
N GLU A 137 -5.85 -8.99 11.04
CA GLU A 137 -7.05 -9.48 11.75
C GLU A 137 -8.17 -9.82 10.76
N GLU A 138 -8.38 -8.99 9.75
CA GLU A 138 -9.38 -9.27 8.72
C GLU A 138 -8.90 -10.26 7.64
N TYR A 139 -7.60 -10.30 7.32
CA TYR A 139 -7.04 -11.16 6.27
C TYR A 139 -7.06 -12.64 6.68
N LEU A 140 -6.84 -12.89 7.96
CA LEU A 140 -6.88 -14.24 8.54
C LEU A 140 -8.31 -14.70 8.90
N LYS A 141 -9.30 -13.81 8.82
CA LYS A 141 -10.70 -14.11 9.14
C LYS A 141 -11.35 -14.91 8.01
N ALA A 142 -12.04 -16.01 8.34
CA ALA A 142 -12.91 -16.78 7.43
C ALA A 142 -12.30 -17.16 6.06
N TYR A 143 -11.01 -17.55 6.06
CA TYR A 143 -10.26 -17.97 4.87
C TYR A 143 -10.09 -16.89 3.79
N THR A 144 -10.17 -15.60 4.16
CA THR A 144 -9.98 -14.48 3.23
C THR A 144 -8.65 -14.56 2.48
N TYR A 145 -7.58 -15.03 3.13
CA TYR A 145 -6.28 -15.29 2.50
C TYR A 145 -6.36 -16.25 1.30
N TYR A 146 -7.18 -17.31 1.37
CA TYR A 146 -7.37 -18.24 0.26
C TYR A 146 -8.18 -17.59 -0.87
N LYS A 147 -9.26 -16.91 -0.51
CA LYS A 147 -10.16 -16.25 -1.49
C LYS A 147 -9.42 -15.18 -2.29
N MET A 148 -8.58 -14.39 -1.61
CA MET A 148 -7.82 -13.29 -2.21
C MET A 148 -6.71 -13.81 -3.14
N GLY A 149 -6.06 -14.92 -2.81
CA GLY A 149 -5.00 -15.48 -3.66
C GLY A 149 -5.51 -16.29 -4.86
N ASN A 150 -6.61 -17.02 -4.69
CA ASN A 150 -7.04 -18.04 -5.67
C ASN A 150 -8.36 -17.74 -6.40
N LEU A 151 -9.24 -16.90 -5.84
CA LEU A 151 -10.55 -16.60 -6.43
C LEU A 151 -10.59 -15.22 -7.09
N ASP A 152 -9.76 -14.28 -6.65
CA ASP A 152 -9.78 -12.90 -7.13
C ASP A 152 -8.43 -12.49 -7.76
N ASN A 153 -8.40 -12.44 -9.09
CA ASN A 153 -7.21 -12.03 -9.83
C ASN A 153 -7.00 -10.50 -9.87
N ARG A 154 -7.85 -9.70 -9.22
CA ARG A 154 -7.70 -8.23 -9.20
C ARG A 154 -6.52 -7.77 -8.34
N ILE A 155 -6.15 -8.55 -7.31
CA ILE A 155 -5.02 -8.25 -6.44
C ILE A 155 -3.93 -9.30 -6.67
N ALA A 156 -2.92 -8.96 -7.48
CA ALA A 156 -1.89 -9.91 -7.88
C ALA A 156 -0.99 -10.38 -6.71
N ASN A 157 -0.65 -9.48 -5.79
CA ASN A 157 0.33 -9.72 -4.72
C ASN A 157 -0.17 -9.18 -3.36
N PRO A 158 -1.00 -9.96 -2.61
CA PRO A 158 -1.51 -9.53 -1.30
C PRO A 158 -0.42 -9.44 -0.22
N ASP A 159 0.63 -10.23 -0.33
CA ASP A 159 1.82 -10.23 0.52
C ASP A 159 2.56 -8.89 0.46
N GLN A 160 2.82 -8.38 -0.74
CA GLN A 160 3.45 -7.07 -0.96
C GLN A 160 2.57 -5.94 -0.43
N LEU A 161 1.26 -6.05 -0.62
CA LEU A 161 0.28 -5.08 -0.15
C LEU A 161 0.32 -4.96 1.38
N LEU A 162 0.25 -6.09 2.09
CA LEU A 162 0.18 -6.13 3.56
C LEU A 162 1.50 -5.75 4.25
N THR A 163 2.64 -5.95 3.58
CA THR A 163 3.98 -5.70 4.14
C THR A 163 4.55 -4.35 3.72
N GLN A 164 5.01 -4.23 2.47
CA GLN A 164 5.78 -3.08 1.98
C GLN A 164 4.90 -1.88 1.66
N ASP A 165 3.73 -2.11 1.07
CA ASP A 165 2.89 -0.98 0.63
C ASP A 165 2.19 -0.29 1.79
N VAL A 166 1.82 -1.03 2.84
CA VAL A 166 1.33 -0.45 4.11
C VAL A 166 2.39 0.44 4.76
N GLU A 167 3.64 -0.02 4.82
CA GLU A 167 4.75 0.77 5.35
C GLU A 167 4.98 2.04 4.53
N LYS A 168 5.12 1.90 3.20
CA LYS A 168 5.28 3.03 2.28
C LYS A 168 4.12 4.01 2.45
N PHE A 169 2.89 3.53 2.51
CA PHE A 169 1.69 4.35 2.70
C PHE A 169 1.74 5.15 4.01
N CYS A 170 2.01 4.51 5.15
CA CYS A 170 2.04 5.19 6.45
C CYS A 170 3.11 6.29 6.49
N ASN A 171 4.32 5.99 6.00
CA ASN A 171 5.41 6.97 5.92
C ASN A 171 5.00 8.16 5.05
N SER A 172 4.41 7.87 3.90
CA SER A 172 3.98 8.85 2.91
C SER A 172 2.89 9.78 3.43
N VAL A 173 1.91 9.26 4.16
CA VAL A 173 0.83 10.08 4.74
C VAL A 173 1.37 11.06 5.77
N VAL A 174 2.26 10.62 6.66
CA VAL A 174 2.86 11.49 7.69
C VAL A 174 3.82 12.52 7.08
N ASP A 175 4.63 12.10 6.10
CA ASP A 175 5.53 13.01 5.39
C ASP A 175 4.75 14.06 4.60
N LEU A 176 3.64 13.65 3.97
CA LEU A 176 2.73 14.58 3.29
C LEU A 176 2.15 15.60 4.28
N TYR A 177 1.68 15.16 5.46
CA TYR A 177 1.18 16.05 6.51
C TYR A 177 2.23 17.10 6.91
N SER A 178 3.46 16.70 7.21
CA SER A 178 4.53 17.64 7.59
C SER A 178 4.97 18.55 6.44
N ASN A 179 5.14 18.00 5.24
CA ASN A 179 5.65 18.72 4.07
C ASN A 179 4.65 19.72 3.49
N LEU A 180 3.35 19.55 3.72
CA LEU A 180 2.34 20.57 3.38
C LEU A 180 2.08 21.55 4.53
N SER A 181 1.97 21.05 5.78
CA SER A 181 1.56 21.90 6.91
C SER A 181 2.58 22.99 7.20
N LYS A 182 3.89 22.66 7.15
CA LYS A 182 4.93 23.66 7.44
C LYS A 182 4.94 24.80 6.43
N PRO A 183 5.10 24.56 5.11
CA PRO A 183 5.13 25.66 4.16
C PRO A 183 3.82 26.44 4.10
N PHE A 184 2.68 25.78 4.33
CA PHE A 184 1.39 26.47 4.42
C PHE A 184 1.37 27.49 5.57
N LEU A 185 1.82 27.07 6.75
CA LEU A 185 1.93 27.95 7.92
C LEU A 185 2.92 29.08 7.66
N ASP A 186 4.09 28.79 7.08
CA ASP A 186 5.08 29.79 6.69
C ASP A 186 4.45 30.85 5.75
N ILE A 187 3.72 30.43 4.71
CA ILE A 187 3.06 31.32 3.75
C ILE A 187 2.02 32.20 4.43
N VAL A 188 1.14 31.63 5.25
CA VAL A 188 0.11 32.39 5.96
C VAL A 188 0.75 33.47 6.83
N LEU A 189 1.76 33.12 7.63
CA LEU A 189 2.43 34.07 8.52
C LEU A 189 3.21 35.15 7.74
N TYR A 190 3.92 34.79 6.67
CA TYR A 190 4.63 35.77 5.85
C TYR A 190 3.67 36.70 5.11
N ILE A 191 2.52 36.22 4.64
CA ILE A 191 1.49 37.07 4.04
C ILE A 191 0.97 38.09 5.05
N PHE A 192 0.64 37.65 6.28
CA PHE A 192 0.17 38.58 7.32
C PHE A 192 1.22 39.67 7.62
N LYS A 193 2.49 39.28 7.80
CA LYS A 193 3.58 40.26 8.04
C LYS A 193 3.85 41.17 6.84
N LEU A 194 3.92 40.63 5.62
CA LEU A 194 4.15 41.41 4.41
C LEU A 194 2.97 42.36 4.11
N THR A 195 1.74 41.94 4.39
CA THR A 195 0.55 42.81 4.26
C THR A 195 0.65 43.98 5.22
N SER A 196 1.10 43.72 6.46
CA SER A 196 1.34 44.78 7.43
C SER A 196 2.54 45.68 7.08
N ALA A 197 3.47 45.23 6.22
CA ALA A 197 4.70 45.95 5.83
C ALA A 197 4.58 46.73 4.51
N ILE A 198 3.91 46.17 3.50
CA ILE A 198 3.90 46.66 2.11
C ILE A 198 2.46 47.00 1.64
N GLY A 199 1.44 46.63 2.40
CA GLY A 199 0.03 46.70 1.99
C GLY A 199 -0.43 45.44 1.24
N ALA A 200 -1.75 45.27 1.11
CA ALA A 200 -2.36 44.02 0.64
C ALA A 200 -2.14 43.70 -0.86
N GLN A 201 -1.87 44.72 -1.69
CA GLN A 201 -1.76 44.55 -3.14
C GLN A 201 -0.53 43.70 -3.55
N GLY A 202 0.58 43.82 -2.82
CA GLY A 202 1.81 43.06 -3.08
C GLY A 202 1.62 41.55 -2.88
N PRO A 203 1.29 41.09 -1.65
CA PRO A 203 1.01 39.68 -1.35
C PRO A 203 -0.10 39.08 -2.21
N ALA A 204 -1.13 39.86 -2.59
CA ALA A 204 -2.20 39.39 -3.47
C ALA A 204 -1.70 39.01 -4.88
N SER A 205 -0.82 39.83 -5.46
CA SER A 205 -0.23 39.53 -6.79
C SER A 205 0.67 38.30 -6.76
N MET A 206 1.40 38.09 -5.66
CA MET A 206 2.18 36.87 -5.44
C MET A 206 1.26 35.65 -5.28
N MET A 207 0.15 35.76 -4.53
CA MET A 207 -0.86 34.70 -4.41
C MET A 207 -1.46 34.29 -5.76
N ALA A 208 -1.79 35.28 -6.60
CA ALA A 208 -2.31 35.02 -7.95
C ALA A 208 -1.31 34.22 -8.80
N TYR A 209 -0.04 34.63 -8.80
CA TYR A 209 1.04 33.90 -9.48
C TYR A 209 1.14 32.44 -9.02
N LEU A 210 0.94 32.18 -7.73
CA LEU A 210 1.06 30.84 -7.14
C LEU A 210 -0.08 29.90 -7.51
N ILE A 211 -1.30 30.40 -7.51
CA ILE A 211 -2.46 29.60 -7.93
C ILE A 211 -2.30 29.22 -9.41
N ILE A 212 -1.89 30.17 -10.25
CA ILE A 212 -1.72 29.95 -11.69
C ILE A 212 -0.58 28.96 -11.97
N SER A 213 0.61 29.20 -11.39
CA SER A 213 1.78 28.32 -11.56
C SER A 213 1.55 26.92 -10.97
N GLY A 214 0.88 26.83 -9.82
CA GLY A 214 0.49 25.57 -9.19
C GLY A 214 -0.45 24.75 -10.07
N PHE A 215 -1.49 25.36 -10.64
CA PHE A 215 -2.41 24.69 -11.56
C PHE A 215 -1.69 24.17 -12.81
N PHE A 216 -0.83 25.01 -13.42
CA PHE A 216 -0.04 24.66 -14.60
C PHE A 216 0.89 23.46 -14.32
N LEU A 217 1.66 23.51 -13.24
CA LEU A 217 2.58 22.43 -12.87
C LEU A 217 1.84 21.13 -12.51
N THR A 218 0.69 21.22 -11.86
CA THR A 218 -0.15 20.05 -11.53
C THR A 218 -0.66 19.38 -12.81
N ARG A 219 -1.08 20.16 -13.81
CA ARG A 219 -1.52 19.65 -15.11
C ARG A 219 -0.41 18.90 -15.84
N LEU A 220 0.80 19.43 -15.80
CA LEU A 220 1.97 18.88 -16.47
C LEU A 220 2.46 17.58 -15.81
N ARG A 221 2.32 17.45 -14.49
CA ARG A 221 2.75 16.27 -13.70
C ARG A 221 1.82 15.06 -13.72
N ARG A 222 0.62 15.19 -14.30
CA ARG A 222 -0.38 14.11 -14.38
C ARG A 222 0.15 12.72 -14.80
N PRO A 223 1.09 12.56 -15.76
CA PRO A 223 1.55 11.22 -16.17
C PRO A 223 2.42 10.49 -15.12
N ILE A 224 3.00 11.19 -14.14
CA ILE A 224 3.93 10.59 -13.15
C ILE A 224 3.27 9.43 -12.41
N GLY A 225 2.02 9.61 -11.94
CA GLY A 225 1.31 8.57 -11.20
C GLY A 225 1.14 7.27 -12.01
N LYS A 226 0.86 7.38 -13.31
CA LYS A 226 0.76 6.22 -14.21
C LYS A 226 2.11 5.52 -14.39
N MET A 227 3.19 6.28 -14.55
CA MET A 227 4.53 5.73 -14.68
C MET A 227 4.97 5.01 -13.40
N THR A 228 4.62 5.52 -12.22
CA THR A 228 4.91 4.87 -10.93
C THR A 228 4.15 3.56 -10.75
N ILE A 229 2.90 3.46 -11.22
CA ILE A 229 2.14 2.20 -11.17
C ILE A 229 2.77 1.15 -12.09
N ILE A 230 3.16 1.54 -13.31
CA ILE A 230 3.83 0.66 -14.26
C ILE A 230 5.19 0.19 -13.70
N GLU A 231 5.92 1.08 -13.04
CA GLU A 231 7.17 0.76 -12.33
C GLU A 231 6.96 -0.33 -11.27
N GLN A 232 5.98 -0.15 -10.37
CA GLN A 232 5.67 -1.16 -9.34
C GLN A 232 5.21 -2.50 -9.94
N LYS A 233 4.48 -2.47 -11.06
CA LYS A 233 4.08 -3.70 -11.77
C LYS A 233 5.30 -4.46 -12.32
N TYR A 234 6.22 -3.79 -12.99
CA TYR A 234 7.43 -4.43 -13.53
C TYR A 234 8.39 -4.89 -12.42
N GLU A 235 8.49 -4.13 -11.33
CA GLU A 235 9.25 -4.55 -10.14
C GLU A 235 8.63 -5.81 -9.51
N GLY A 236 7.31 -5.89 -9.41
CA GLY A 236 6.58 -7.07 -8.97
C GLY A 236 6.78 -8.29 -9.88
N GLU A 237 6.68 -8.11 -11.21
CA GLU A 237 6.95 -9.18 -12.21
C GLU A 237 8.39 -9.71 -12.07
N TYR A 238 9.37 -8.81 -11.89
CA TYR A 238 10.77 -9.19 -11.69
C TYR A 238 10.98 -9.97 -10.40
N ARG A 239 10.40 -9.53 -9.27
CA ARG A 239 10.47 -10.26 -7.99
C ARG A 239 9.80 -11.61 -8.06
N TYR A 240 8.64 -11.70 -8.70
CA TYR A 240 7.92 -12.96 -8.89
C TYR A 240 8.77 -14.00 -9.64
N VAL A 241 9.45 -13.62 -10.72
CA VAL A 241 10.34 -14.53 -11.45
C VAL A 241 11.50 -15.02 -10.58
N ASN A 242 12.09 -14.14 -9.75
CA ASN A 242 13.14 -14.56 -8.80
C ASN A 242 12.60 -15.50 -7.72
N SER A 243 11.42 -15.22 -7.15
CA SER A 243 10.79 -16.09 -6.17
C SER A 243 10.49 -17.48 -6.76
N ARG A 244 10.08 -17.54 -8.03
CA ARG A 244 9.87 -18.81 -8.73
C ARG A 244 11.18 -19.61 -8.90
N LEU A 245 12.28 -18.93 -9.22
CA LEU A 245 13.60 -19.58 -9.32
C LEU A 245 14.00 -20.21 -7.98
N ILE A 246 13.82 -19.49 -6.87
CA ILE A 246 14.17 -19.96 -5.52
C ILE A 246 13.29 -21.16 -5.13
N THR A 247 11.98 -21.06 -5.33
CA THR A 247 11.01 -22.10 -4.92
C THR A 247 11.12 -23.41 -5.71
N ASN A 248 11.69 -23.38 -6.92
CA ASN A 248 11.86 -24.56 -7.76
C ASN A 248 13.34 -24.79 -8.09
N SER A 249 14.24 -24.40 -7.18
CA SER A 249 15.68 -24.41 -7.45
C SER A 249 16.22 -25.82 -7.67
N GLU A 250 15.68 -26.79 -6.94
CA GLU A 250 16.08 -28.19 -7.04
C GLU A 250 15.67 -28.79 -8.39
N GLU A 251 14.42 -28.61 -8.82
CA GLU A 251 13.95 -29.10 -10.12
C GLU A 251 14.72 -28.44 -11.27
N ILE A 252 14.97 -27.13 -11.18
CA ILE A 252 15.73 -26.40 -12.20
C ILE A 252 17.18 -26.90 -12.27
N ALA A 253 17.79 -27.21 -11.13
CA ALA A 253 19.13 -27.79 -11.06
C ALA A 253 19.17 -29.20 -11.68
N PHE A 254 18.19 -30.05 -11.37
CA PHE A 254 18.07 -31.38 -11.99
C PHE A 254 17.95 -31.31 -13.51
N TYR A 255 17.19 -30.35 -14.04
CA TYR A 255 17.05 -30.14 -15.49
C TYR A 255 18.21 -29.36 -16.13
N ASN A 256 19.21 -28.90 -15.37
CA ASN A 256 20.27 -28.00 -15.83
C ASN A 256 19.71 -26.74 -16.54
N GLY A 257 18.60 -26.17 -16.04
CA GLY A 257 17.83 -25.10 -16.68
C GLY A 257 18.46 -23.69 -16.67
N ASN A 258 19.71 -23.55 -16.22
CA ASN A 258 20.36 -22.28 -15.90
C ASN A 258 20.29 -21.21 -17.01
N LEU A 259 20.59 -21.59 -18.26
CA LEU A 259 20.58 -20.65 -19.39
C LEU A 259 19.18 -20.12 -19.71
N ARG A 260 18.16 -20.97 -19.59
CA ARG A 260 16.77 -20.64 -19.88
C ARG A 260 16.20 -19.68 -18.83
N GLU A 261 16.52 -19.91 -17.56
CA GLU A 261 16.13 -19.04 -16.45
C GLU A 261 16.87 -17.69 -16.53
N LYS A 262 18.17 -17.70 -16.82
CA LYS A 262 18.95 -16.48 -17.07
C LYS A 262 18.29 -15.58 -18.11
N GLN A 263 17.88 -16.14 -19.25
CA GLN A 263 17.20 -15.37 -20.32
C GLN A 263 15.86 -14.78 -19.86
N THR A 264 15.07 -15.53 -19.09
CA THR A 264 13.78 -15.07 -18.55
C THR A 264 13.96 -13.89 -17.60
N ILE A 265 14.94 -13.99 -16.69
CA ILE A 265 15.27 -12.93 -15.73
C ILE A 265 15.81 -11.69 -16.44
N HIS A 266 16.71 -11.86 -17.42
CA HIS A 266 17.24 -10.73 -18.19
C HIS A 266 16.15 -10.02 -18.99
N LYS A 267 15.17 -10.75 -19.53
CA LYS A 267 14.05 -10.17 -20.27
C LYS A 267 13.16 -9.31 -19.38
N THR A 268 12.78 -9.81 -18.19
CA THR A 268 11.96 -9.04 -17.24
C THR A 268 12.72 -7.85 -16.68
N PHE A 269 14.00 -8.03 -16.35
CA PHE A 269 14.88 -6.95 -15.90
C PHE A 269 15.05 -5.85 -16.95
N ARG A 270 15.25 -6.20 -18.23
CA ARG A 270 15.39 -5.20 -19.31
C ARG A 270 14.14 -4.34 -19.46
N LYS A 271 12.94 -4.92 -19.37
CA LYS A 271 11.68 -4.15 -19.38
C LYS A 271 11.61 -3.13 -18.25
N LEU A 272 12.03 -3.54 -17.04
CA LEU A 272 12.09 -2.64 -15.89
C LEU A 272 13.09 -1.50 -16.11
N VAL A 273 14.30 -1.82 -16.59
CA VAL A 273 15.36 -0.83 -16.86
C VAL A 273 14.93 0.18 -17.93
N GLU A 274 14.32 -0.27 -19.03
CA GLU A 274 13.84 0.60 -20.11
C GLU A 274 12.78 1.60 -19.60
N HIS A 275 11.85 1.12 -18.78
CA HIS A 275 10.86 1.98 -18.12
C HIS A 275 11.51 2.99 -17.16
N LEU A 276 12.46 2.54 -16.33
CA LEU A 276 13.18 3.41 -15.41
C LEU A 276 13.98 4.48 -16.15
N HIS A 277 14.62 4.15 -17.26
CA HIS A 277 15.35 5.12 -18.08
C HIS A 277 14.43 6.21 -18.64
N ASN A 278 13.31 5.82 -19.24
CA ASN A 278 12.28 6.76 -19.72
C ASN A 278 11.72 7.63 -18.58
N PHE A 279 11.56 7.05 -17.40
CA PHE A 279 11.10 7.77 -16.22
C PHE A 279 12.12 8.77 -15.68
N ILE A 280 13.42 8.44 -15.70
CA ILE A 280 14.50 9.35 -15.32
C ILE A 280 14.53 10.55 -16.27
N LEU A 281 14.45 10.33 -17.59
CA LEU A 281 14.40 11.41 -18.58
C LEU A 281 13.18 12.32 -18.37
N PHE A 282 12.00 11.74 -18.13
CA PHE A 282 10.81 12.53 -17.82
C PHE A 282 10.97 13.35 -16.53
N ARG A 283 11.55 12.77 -15.48
CA ARG A 283 11.84 13.46 -14.21
C ARG A 283 12.85 14.59 -14.38
N PHE A 284 13.85 14.41 -15.24
CA PHE A 284 14.82 15.45 -15.55
C PHE A 284 14.13 16.67 -16.18
N SER A 285 13.37 16.46 -17.26
CA SER A 285 12.64 17.53 -17.96
C SER A 285 11.66 18.24 -17.03
N MET A 286 10.94 17.50 -16.19
CA MET A 286 10.05 18.08 -15.19
C MET A 286 10.80 18.84 -14.10
N GLY A 287 11.94 18.34 -13.62
CA GLY A 287 12.76 19.01 -12.61
C GLY A 287 13.30 20.35 -13.10
N PHE A 288 13.65 20.44 -14.38
CA PHE A 288 14.04 21.70 -15.03
C PHE A 288 12.89 22.72 -15.01
N ILE A 289 11.70 22.34 -15.46
CA ILE A 289 10.50 23.20 -15.47
C ILE A 289 10.10 23.62 -14.04
N ASP A 290 10.12 22.68 -13.10
CA ASP A 290 9.82 22.92 -11.68
C ASP A 290 10.75 24.00 -11.10
N THR A 291 12.05 23.93 -11.41
CA THR A 291 13.03 24.90 -10.88
C THR A 291 12.83 26.29 -11.48
N ILE A 292 12.55 26.38 -12.77
CA ILE A 292 12.30 27.67 -13.44
C ILE A 292 11.06 28.36 -12.87
N ILE A 293 9.95 27.63 -12.81
CA ILE A 293 8.67 28.19 -12.37
C ILE A 293 8.69 28.42 -10.86
N ALA A 294 8.98 27.40 -10.07
CA ALA A 294 8.76 27.47 -8.63
C ALA A 294 9.85 28.27 -7.88
N LYS A 295 11.05 28.44 -8.45
CA LYS A 295 12.17 29.15 -7.81
C LYS A 295 12.51 30.46 -8.52
N TYR A 296 12.91 30.42 -9.79
CA TYR A 296 13.48 31.60 -10.46
C TYR A 296 12.42 32.63 -10.83
N LEU A 297 11.32 32.24 -11.48
CA LEU A 297 10.23 33.16 -11.79
C LEU A 297 9.57 33.71 -10.52
N ALA A 298 9.42 32.88 -9.48
CA ALA A 298 8.92 33.31 -8.18
C ALA A 298 9.81 34.40 -7.53
N THR A 299 11.14 34.31 -7.66
CA THR A 299 12.04 35.38 -7.17
C THR A 299 11.91 36.67 -7.96
N VAL A 300 11.69 36.60 -9.28
CA VAL A 300 11.50 37.80 -10.13
C VAL A 300 10.21 38.52 -9.75
N VAL A 301 9.09 37.79 -9.65
CA VAL A 301 7.80 38.34 -9.17
C VAL A 301 7.98 38.93 -7.77
N GLY A 302 8.77 38.25 -6.94
CA GLY A 302 9.15 38.73 -5.62
C GLY A 302 9.79 40.11 -5.61
N TYR A 303 10.84 40.32 -6.41
CA TYR A 303 11.50 41.62 -6.50
C TYR A 303 10.56 42.72 -7.00
N LEU A 304 9.69 42.43 -7.97
CA LEU A 304 8.70 43.39 -8.47
C LEU A 304 7.69 43.81 -7.40
N VAL A 305 7.32 42.87 -6.51
CA VAL A 305 6.37 43.13 -5.42
C VAL A 305 7.01 43.96 -4.31
N VAL A 306 8.24 43.60 -3.90
CA VAL A 306 8.93 44.32 -2.82
C VAL A 306 9.41 45.68 -3.26
N SER A 307 9.77 45.90 -4.53
CA SER A 307 10.27 47.20 -4.99
C SER A 307 9.18 48.27 -5.14
N ARG A 308 7.90 47.90 -5.36
CA ARG A 308 6.80 48.85 -5.56
C ARG A 308 6.68 49.96 -4.51
N PRO A 309 6.57 49.67 -3.19
CA PRO A 309 6.41 50.72 -2.19
C PRO A 309 7.66 51.59 -1.99
N PHE A 310 8.85 51.08 -2.30
CA PHE A 310 10.09 51.84 -2.17
C PHE A 310 10.37 52.73 -3.39
N LEU A 311 9.85 52.36 -4.57
CA LEU A 311 9.96 53.16 -5.79
C LEU A 311 8.86 54.24 -5.89
N ASN A 312 7.73 54.05 -5.21
CA ASN A 312 6.67 55.04 -5.12
C ASN A 312 7.05 56.13 -4.12
N LEU A 313 7.51 57.28 -4.62
CA LEU A 313 7.85 58.47 -3.82
C LEU A 313 6.66 59.04 -3.00
N SER A 314 5.44 58.60 -3.28
CA SER A 314 4.20 59.05 -2.63
C SER A 314 3.75 58.16 -1.47
N ASP A 315 4.44 57.06 -1.17
CA ASP A 315 3.98 56.11 -0.16
C ASP A 315 4.08 56.71 1.26
N PRO A 316 2.98 56.76 2.04
CA PRO A 316 2.91 57.51 3.30
C PRO A 316 3.84 56.99 4.40
N ARG A 317 4.38 55.78 4.25
CA ARG A 317 5.33 55.18 5.18
C ARG A 317 6.77 55.64 5.01
N HIS A 318 7.16 55.97 3.79
CA HIS A 318 8.55 56.18 3.43
C HIS A 318 8.90 57.64 3.10
N GLN A 319 7.94 58.56 3.21
CA GLN A 319 8.13 59.99 2.99
C GLN A 319 9.13 60.64 3.96
N ASN A 320 9.20 60.15 5.21
CA ASN A 320 10.05 60.72 6.27
C ASN A 320 11.19 59.79 6.73
N SER A 321 11.35 58.61 6.13
CA SER A 321 12.32 57.61 6.59
C SER A 321 13.74 57.87 6.07
N THR A 322 14.74 57.60 6.90
CA THR A 322 16.16 57.78 6.57
C THR A 322 16.62 56.68 5.61
N HIS A 323 17.67 56.94 4.81
CA HIS A 323 18.25 55.92 3.91
C HIS A 323 18.65 54.61 4.62
N ALA A 324 19.07 54.69 5.89
CA ALA A 324 19.39 53.51 6.69
C ALA A 324 18.14 52.68 7.06
N GLU A 325 17.05 53.34 7.43
CA GLU A 325 15.77 52.70 7.79
C GLU A 325 15.09 52.10 6.56
N LEU A 326 15.13 52.81 5.43
CA LEU A 326 14.69 52.30 4.12
C LEU A 326 15.42 51.02 3.72
N LEU A 327 16.73 51.00 3.93
CA LEU A 327 17.56 49.84 3.62
C LEU A 327 17.25 48.68 4.58
N GLU A 328 17.11 48.94 5.88
CA GLU A 328 16.73 47.91 6.87
C GLU A 328 15.37 47.28 6.55
N ASP A 329 14.34 48.08 6.28
CA ASP A 329 13.00 47.61 5.94
C ASP A 329 12.95 46.86 4.60
N TYR A 330 13.71 47.32 3.60
CA TYR A 330 13.85 46.63 2.32
C TYR A 330 14.54 45.28 2.49
N TYR A 331 15.63 45.22 3.26
CA TYR A 331 16.35 43.98 3.52
C TYR A 331 15.50 42.99 4.31
N GLN A 332 14.75 43.46 5.31
CA GLN A 332 13.85 42.63 6.10
C GLN A 332 12.70 42.07 5.23
N SER A 333 12.04 42.95 4.47
CA SER A 333 10.95 42.58 3.56
C SER A 333 11.42 41.63 2.44
N GLY A 334 12.60 41.89 1.88
CA GLY A 334 13.22 41.04 0.86
C GLY A 334 13.58 39.64 1.39
N ARG A 335 14.12 39.52 2.61
CA ARG A 335 14.39 38.22 3.24
C ARG A 335 13.11 37.44 3.54
N MET A 336 12.08 38.11 4.05
CA MET A 336 10.77 37.48 4.27
C MET A 336 10.15 36.98 2.97
N LEU A 337 10.26 37.78 1.90
CA LEU A 337 9.78 37.37 0.58
C LEU A 337 10.55 36.16 0.02
N LEU A 338 11.87 36.14 0.17
CA LEU A 338 12.69 35.04 -0.31
C LEU A 338 12.36 33.74 0.44
N ARG A 339 12.11 33.81 1.75
CA ARG A 339 11.61 32.67 2.55
C ARG A 339 10.21 32.24 2.13
N MET A 340 9.33 33.18 1.82
CA MET A 340 8.00 32.88 1.28
C MET A 340 8.10 32.15 -0.06
N SER A 341 8.88 32.68 -1.02
CA SER A 341 9.15 32.02 -2.32
C SER A 341 9.72 30.61 -2.15
N GLN A 342 10.64 30.39 -1.20
CA GLN A 342 11.14 29.05 -0.87
C GLN A 342 10.07 28.13 -0.27
N ALA A 343 9.19 28.63 0.61
CA ALA A 343 8.07 27.86 1.13
C ALA A 343 7.10 27.48 0.00
N LEU A 344 6.87 28.39 -0.94
CA LEU A 344 6.02 28.18 -2.11
C LEU A 344 6.61 27.15 -3.06
N GLY A 345 7.90 27.26 -3.37
CA GLY A 345 8.64 26.24 -4.08
C GLY A 345 8.51 24.86 -3.42
N ARG A 346 8.55 24.81 -2.08
CA ARG A 346 8.34 23.57 -1.32
C ARG A 346 6.91 23.03 -1.41
N ILE A 347 5.85 23.85 -1.40
CA ILE A 347 4.47 23.38 -1.64
C ILE A 347 4.32 22.83 -3.04
N VAL A 348 4.80 23.59 -4.02
CA VAL A 348 4.75 23.19 -5.42
C VAL A 348 5.50 21.87 -5.59
N LEU A 349 6.69 21.69 -4.99
CA LEU A 349 7.42 20.42 -5.00
C LEU A 349 6.72 19.33 -4.17
N ALA A 350 6.04 19.65 -3.07
CA ALA A 350 5.24 18.71 -2.30
C ALA A 350 4.10 18.11 -3.14
N GLY A 351 3.56 18.86 -4.10
CA GLY A 351 2.61 18.32 -5.09
C GLY A 351 3.21 17.22 -5.99
N ARG A 352 4.52 17.25 -6.26
CA ARG A 352 5.23 16.19 -7.01
C ARG A 352 5.33 14.94 -6.16
N GLU A 353 5.76 15.10 -4.90
CA GLU A 353 5.76 13.99 -3.94
C GLU A 353 4.36 13.44 -3.77
N MET A 354 3.33 14.27 -3.60
CA MET A 354 1.93 13.85 -3.54
C MET A 354 1.50 13.05 -4.76
N THR A 355 1.94 13.39 -5.98
CA THR A 355 1.61 12.62 -7.19
C THR A 355 2.30 11.26 -7.23
N ARG A 356 3.55 11.18 -6.75
CA ARG A 356 4.29 9.91 -6.60
C ARG A 356 3.62 9.03 -5.54
N LEU A 357 3.35 9.64 -4.39
CA LEU A 357 2.66 9.00 -3.28
C LEU A 357 1.25 8.58 -3.68
N ALA A 358 0.55 9.35 -4.52
CA ALA A 358 -0.76 8.99 -5.03
C ALA A 358 -0.75 7.67 -5.81
N GLY A 359 0.36 7.27 -6.45
CA GLY A 359 0.46 5.94 -7.07
C GLY A 359 0.46 4.82 -6.04
N SER A 360 1.33 4.91 -5.02
CA SER A 360 1.39 3.93 -3.93
C SER A 360 0.13 3.94 -3.06
N ILE A 361 -0.39 5.13 -2.77
CA ILE A 361 -1.66 5.33 -2.06
C ILE A 361 -2.80 4.79 -2.92
N PHE A 362 -2.81 4.97 -4.24
CA PHE A 362 -3.87 4.45 -5.09
C PHE A 362 -3.87 2.93 -5.08
N PHE A 363 -2.71 2.30 -5.20
CA PHE A 363 -2.58 0.85 -5.13
C PHE A 363 -3.03 0.32 -3.76
N MET A 364 -2.56 0.95 -2.68
CA MET A 364 -2.94 0.58 -1.31
C MET A 364 -4.42 0.85 -1.03
N CYS A 365 -4.97 1.99 -1.41
CA CYS A 365 -6.39 2.34 -1.26
C CYS A 365 -7.29 1.43 -2.08
N THR A 366 -6.87 1.05 -3.28
CA THR A 366 -7.64 0.16 -4.15
C THR A 366 -7.56 -1.27 -3.64
N GLY A 367 -6.37 -1.74 -3.26
CA GLY A 367 -6.16 -3.05 -2.63
C GLY A 367 -6.92 -3.18 -1.30
N THR A 368 -6.82 -2.19 -0.41
CA THR A 368 -7.58 -2.18 0.85
C THR A 368 -9.07 -1.95 0.65
N TYR A 369 -9.49 -1.17 -0.35
CA TYR A 369 -10.92 -1.06 -0.69
C TYR A 369 -11.47 -2.40 -1.17
N PHE A 370 -10.79 -3.08 -2.09
CA PHE A 370 -11.19 -4.40 -2.57
C PHE A 370 -11.20 -5.42 -1.42
N PHE A 371 -10.15 -5.38 -0.59
CA PHE A 371 -10.08 -6.18 0.63
C PHE A 371 -11.28 -5.92 1.54
N LEU A 372 -11.56 -4.66 1.88
CA LEU A 372 -12.67 -4.28 2.74
C LEU A 372 -14.04 -4.59 2.11
N SER A 373 -14.20 -4.41 0.79
CA SER A 373 -15.44 -4.77 0.10
C SER A 373 -15.66 -6.29 0.12
N MET A 374 -14.61 -7.10 -0.06
CA MET A 374 -14.71 -8.55 0.07
C MET A 374 -15.11 -8.99 1.49
N ILE A 375 -14.71 -8.23 2.51
CA ILE A 375 -15.02 -8.51 3.92
C ILE A 375 -16.44 -8.06 4.29
N ILE A 376 -16.88 -6.90 3.80
CA ILE A 376 -18.20 -6.32 4.10
C ILE A 376 -19.29 -7.05 3.30
N ASP A 377 -19.03 -7.47 2.06
CA ASP A 377 -19.97 -8.23 1.22
C ASP A 377 -20.07 -9.71 1.63
N ARG A 378 -19.81 -10.03 2.90
CA ARG A 378 -19.94 -11.37 3.51
C ARG A 378 -21.29 -12.05 3.28
N GLU A 379 -22.33 -11.30 2.93
CA GLU A 379 -23.69 -11.81 2.80
C GLU A 379 -24.20 -11.97 1.36
N PHE A 380 -23.52 -11.44 0.33
CA PHE A 380 -24.00 -11.61 -1.05
C PHE A 380 -22.83 -11.90 -2.01
N SER A 381 -22.65 -13.20 -2.24
CA SER A 381 -21.71 -13.81 -3.19
C SER A 381 -21.96 -13.41 -4.66
N THR A 382 -22.71 -12.35 -4.97
CA THR A 382 -23.33 -12.16 -6.30
C THR A 382 -22.69 -11.08 -7.17
N TYR A 383 -21.88 -10.17 -6.62
CA TYR A 383 -21.52 -8.95 -7.36
C TYR A 383 -20.16 -8.95 -8.10
N TYR A 384 -19.27 -9.93 -7.87
CA TYR A 384 -17.88 -9.82 -8.35
C TYR A 384 -17.31 -11.08 -8.99
N TYR A 385 -18.15 -11.87 -9.64
CA TYR A 385 -17.67 -12.84 -10.59
C TYR A 385 -17.64 -12.25 -12.01
N ASN A 386 -16.74 -12.74 -12.86
CA ASN A 386 -16.68 -12.36 -14.28
C ASN A 386 -18.08 -12.41 -14.91
N LEU A 387 -18.33 -11.59 -15.94
CA LEU A 387 -19.57 -11.60 -16.74
C LEU A 387 -20.02 -13.03 -17.12
N GLN A 388 -19.05 -13.93 -17.28
CA GLN A 388 -19.21 -15.34 -17.59
C GLN A 388 -19.85 -16.20 -16.48
N ILE A 389 -19.57 -15.90 -15.20
CA ILE A 389 -20.21 -16.56 -14.05
C ILE A 389 -21.61 -16.00 -13.84
N LEU A 390 -21.83 -14.70 -14.08
CA LEU A 390 -23.19 -14.14 -14.06
C LEU A 390 -24.09 -14.81 -15.11
N LEU A 391 -23.53 -15.08 -16.30
CA LEU A 391 -24.16 -15.89 -17.34
C LEU A 391 -24.43 -17.33 -16.86
N CYS A 392 -23.48 -17.92 -16.15
CA CYS A 392 -23.62 -19.26 -15.58
C CYS A 392 -24.71 -19.33 -14.49
N CYS A 393 -24.76 -18.37 -13.58
CA CYS A 393 -25.83 -18.24 -12.58
C CYS A 393 -27.21 -18.05 -13.22
N SER A 394 -27.30 -17.35 -14.36
CA SER A 394 -28.56 -17.21 -15.09
C SER A 394 -29.06 -18.52 -15.72
N LEU A 395 -28.17 -19.51 -15.93
CA LEU A 395 -28.54 -20.85 -16.39
C LEU A 395 -29.10 -21.73 -15.25
N PHE A 396 -28.71 -21.48 -14.00
CA PHE A 396 -29.17 -22.23 -12.82
C PHE A 396 -30.24 -21.44 -12.06
N THR A 397 -31.44 -21.31 -12.66
CA THR A 397 -32.55 -20.46 -12.19
C THR A 397 -33.57 -21.17 -11.29
N SER A 398 -33.19 -22.21 -10.55
CA SER A 398 -34.08 -22.81 -9.55
C SER A 398 -33.33 -23.22 -8.27
N ASN A 399 -33.94 -22.82 -7.16
CA ASN A 399 -33.66 -23.19 -5.77
C ASN A 399 -32.69 -22.29 -5.00
N SER A 400 -33.21 -21.80 -3.87
CA SER A 400 -32.49 -21.13 -2.79
C SER A 400 -31.22 -21.90 -2.42
N THR A 401 -30.07 -21.26 -2.55
CA THR A 401 -28.81 -21.79 -2.01
C THR A 401 -28.95 -21.89 -0.50
N SER A 402 -28.89 -23.11 0.03
CA SER A 402 -28.96 -23.34 1.46
C SER A 402 -27.86 -24.28 1.91
N CYS A 403 -27.05 -23.83 2.86
CA CYS A 403 -26.12 -24.69 3.56
C CYS A 403 -26.73 -25.05 4.92
N VAL A 404 -27.04 -26.33 5.12
CA VAL A 404 -27.68 -26.81 6.36
C VAL A 404 -26.69 -27.65 7.16
N LEU A 405 -26.72 -27.51 8.48
CA LEU A 405 -25.85 -28.26 9.38
C LEU A 405 -26.53 -29.58 9.79
N SER A 406 -25.94 -30.72 9.44
CA SER A 406 -26.42 -32.05 9.87
C SER A 406 -25.25 -33.01 10.11
N ILE A 407 -25.51 -34.22 10.62
CA ILE A 407 -24.48 -35.24 10.86
C ILE A 407 -24.02 -35.91 9.55
N SER A 408 -24.84 -35.87 8.50
CA SER A 408 -24.54 -36.43 7.18
C SER A 408 -24.04 -35.37 6.20
N ILE A 409 -23.39 -35.82 5.12
CA ILE A 409 -23.02 -34.96 4.00
C ILE A 409 -24.02 -35.21 2.87
N LEU A 410 -24.75 -34.20 2.43
CA LEU A 410 -25.73 -34.32 1.34
C LEU A 410 -25.49 -33.22 0.33
N PHE A 411 -25.29 -33.61 -0.93
CA PHE A 411 -25.37 -32.73 -2.09
C PHE A 411 -26.74 -32.97 -2.74
N ASP A 412 -27.56 -31.93 -2.76
CA ASP A 412 -28.92 -31.92 -3.32
C ASP A 412 -28.97 -30.86 -4.44
N HIS A 413 -28.94 -31.34 -5.67
CA HIS A 413 -28.88 -30.60 -6.92
C HIS A 413 -27.79 -29.52 -7.01
N VAL A 414 -26.56 -29.85 -6.62
CA VAL A 414 -25.47 -28.86 -6.53
C VAL A 414 -24.62 -28.85 -7.81
N PRO A 415 -24.58 -27.75 -8.59
CA PRO A 415 -23.65 -27.61 -9.70
C PRO A 415 -22.22 -27.35 -9.19
N LEU A 416 -21.23 -28.00 -9.81
CA LEU A 416 -19.82 -27.79 -9.53
C LEU A 416 -19.20 -26.90 -10.60
N VAL A 417 -18.94 -25.64 -10.25
CA VAL A 417 -18.42 -24.62 -11.19
C VAL A 417 -17.06 -24.12 -10.70
N THR A 418 -16.10 -23.96 -11.61
CA THR A 418 -14.81 -23.36 -11.28
C THR A 418 -14.94 -21.86 -11.00
N PRO A 419 -13.99 -21.25 -10.27
CA PRO A 419 -13.91 -19.79 -10.12
C PRO A 419 -13.72 -19.04 -11.46
N ASN A 420 -13.36 -19.75 -12.53
CA ASN A 420 -13.26 -19.20 -13.87
C ASN A 420 -14.59 -19.25 -14.64
N GLY A 421 -15.61 -19.92 -14.10
CA GLY A 421 -16.93 -20.07 -14.70
C GLY A 421 -17.12 -21.33 -15.55
N ASP A 422 -16.19 -22.28 -15.47
CA ASP A 422 -16.31 -23.56 -16.17
C ASP A 422 -17.17 -24.52 -15.34
N VAL A 423 -18.25 -25.03 -15.93
CA VAL A 423 -19.09 -26.06 -15.29
C VAL A 423 -18.39 -27.41 -15.40
N LEU A 424 -17.97 -27.98 -14.26
CA LEU A 424 -17.37 -29.31 -14.18
C LEU A 424 -18.44 -30.39 -14.06
N ILE A 425 -19.47 -30.13 -13.26
CA ILE A 425 -20.61 -31.03 -13.04
C ILE A 425 -21.87 -30.16 -13.03
N GLN A 426 -22.85 -30.49 -13.87
CA GLN A 426 -24.10 -29.71 -13.98
C GLN A 426 -25.02 -29.93 -12.78
N ASP A 427 -25.15 -31.17 -12.32
CA ASP A 427 -26.06 -31.54 -11.25
C ASP A 427 -25.45 -32.68 -10.42
N LEU A 428 -25.11 -32.41 -9.17
CA LEU A 428 -24.50 -33.38 -8.25
C LEU A 428 -25.48 -33.73 -7.13
N ASN A 429 -25.85 -35.00 -7.09
CA ASN A 429 -26.80 -35.57 -6.12
C ASN A 429 -26.21 -36.80 -5.44
N PHE A 430 -25.78 -36.68 -4.17
CA PHE A 430 -25.36 -37.83 -3.37
C PHE A 430 -25.41 -37.56 -1.86
N GLU A 431 -25.60 -38.64 -1.09
CA GLU A 431 -25.59 -38.63 0.38
C GLU A 431 -24.45 -39.52 0.90
N VAL A 432 -23.68 -39.02 1.88
CA VAL A 432 -22.74 -39.79 2.68
C VAL A 432 -23.24 -39.84 4.12
N ARG A 433 -23.59 -41.04 4.56
CA ARG A 433 -24.07 -41.31 5.92
C ARG A 433 -22.90 -41.55 6.88
N SER A 434 -23.12 -41.29 8.15
CA SER A 434 -22.13 -41.57 9.20
C SER A 434 -21.79 -43.06 9.22
N GLY A 435 -20.50 -43.38 9.33
CA GLY A 435 -19.97 -44.76 9.30
C GLY A 435 -19.76 -45.35 7.90
N ALA A 436 -20.15 -44.65 6.82
CA ALA A 436 -19.89 -45.10 5.46
C ALA A 436 -18.53 -44.58 4.95
N ASN A 437 -17.73 -45.47 4.38
CA ASN A 437 -16.52 -45.11 3.64
C ASN A 437 -16.85 -44.94 2.16
N VAL A 438 -16.63 -43.75 1.61
CA VAL A 438 -16.96 -43.42 0.21
C VAL A 438 -15.67 -43.10 -0.55
N LEU A 439 -15.45 -43.79 -1.66
CA LEU A 439 -14.32 -43.58 -2.56
C LEU A 439 -14.77 -42.83 -3.82
N ILE A 440 -14.13 -41.70 -4.11
CA ILE A 440 -14.42 -40.90 -5.31
C ILE A 440 -13.32 -41.11 -6.35
N CYS A 441 -13.66 -41.81 -7.44
CA CYS A 441 -12.75 -42.10 -8.55
C CYS A 441 -13.15 -41.34 -9.82
N GLY A 442 -12.18 -41.05 -10.69
CA GLY A 442 -12.44 -40.44 -11.99
C GLY A 442 -11.16 -39.91 -12.65
N PRO A 443 -11.22 -39.44 -13.91
CA PRO A 443 -10.07 -38.89 -14.63
C PRO A 443 -9.56 -37.57 -14.03
N ASN A 444 -8.30 -37.22 -14.28
CA ASN A 444 -7.73 -35.96 -13.83
C ASN A 444 -8.50 -34.76 -14.43
N GLY A 445 -8.81 -33.75 -13.61
CA GLY A 445 -9.56 -32.57 -14.06
C GLY A 445 -11.09 -32.68 -13.98
N CYS A 446 -11.68 -33.84 -13.66
CA CYS A 446 -13.15 -34.00 -13.59
C CYS A 446 -13.83 -33.33 -12.36
N GLY A 447 -13.09 -32.60 -11.54
CA GLY A 447 -13.64 -31.86 -10.40
C GLY A 447 -13.59 -32.55 -9.03
N LYS A 448 -12.89 -33.68 -8.86
CA LYS A 448 -12.72 -34.34 -7.55
C LYS A 448 -12.24 -33.39 -6.44
N SER A 449 -11.13 -32.69 -6.68
CA SER A 449 -10.61 -31.72 -5.71
C SER A 449 -11.51 -30.49 -5.56
N SER A 450 -12.23 -30.11 -6.61
CA SER A 450 -13.20 -29.01 -6.59
C SER A 450 -14.39 -29.32 -5.68
N LEU A 451 -14.86 -30.58 -5.66
CA LEU A 451 -15.91 -31.03 -4.75
C LEU A 451 -15.51 -30.80 -3.29
N PHE A 452 -14.29 -31.17 -2.90
CA PHE A 452 -13.78 -30.91 -1.55
C PHE A 452 -13.64 -29.41 -1.24
N ARG A 453 -13.33 -28.58 -2.25
CA ARG A 453 -13.27 -27.12 -2.08
C ARG A 453 -14.66 -26.51 -1.83
N VAL A 454 -15.70 -27.02 -2.47
CA VAL A 454 -17.09 -26.61 -2.19
C VAL A 454 -17.53 -27.10 -0.81
N LEU A 455 -17.25 -28.37 -0.47
CA LEU A 455 -17.57 -28.93 0.85
C LEU A 455 -16.88 -28.16 1.99
N GLY A 456 -15.63 -27.76 1.76
CA GLY A 456 -14.80 -26.96 2.68
C GLY A 456 -15.12 -25.47 2.71
N GLU A 457 -16.15 -25.00 2.01
CA GLU A 457 -16.52 -23.58 1.87
C GLU A 457 -15.39 -22.69 1.30
N LEU A 458 -14.39 -23.30 0.65
CA LEU A 458 -13.33 -22.59 -0.04
C LEU A 458 -13.86 -21.99 -1.35
N TRP A 459 -14.79 -22.69 -2.02
CA TRP A 459 -15.52 -22.22 -3.19
C TRP A 459 -16.99 -21.94 -2.84
N PRO A 460 -17.61 -20.92 -3.47
CA PRO A 460 -19.02 -20.58 -3.27
C PRO A 460 -19.96 -21.67 -3.81
N LEU A 461 -21.18 -21.73 -3.28
CA LEU A 461 -22.28 -22.52 -3.86
C LEU A 461 -23.00 -21.68 -4.92
N PHE A 462 -23.10 -22.21 -6.14
CA PHE A 462 -23.77 -21.54 -7.25
C PHE A 462 -25.25 -21.95 -7.42
N GLY A 463 -25.65 -23.06 -6.80
CA GLY A 463 -27.02 -23.59 -6.84
C GLY A 463 -27.17 -24.81 -5.92
N GLY A 464 -28.40 -25.26 -5.73
CA GLY A 464 -28.71 -26.44 -4.92
C GLY A 464 -28.56 -26.24 -3.41
N ARG A 465 -28.59 -27.36 -2.68
CA ARG A 465 -28.50 -27.42 -1.22
C ARG A 465 -27.35 -28.33 -0.79
N LEU A 466 -26.47 -27.80 0.06
CA LEU A 466 -25.36 -28.54 0.65
C LEU A 466 -25.62 -28.74 2.14
N THR A 467 -25.74 -29.98 2.58
CA THR A 467 -25.82 -30.30 4.01
C THR A 467 -24.50 -30.87 4.48
N LYS A 468 -23.95 -30.39 5.60
CA LYS A 468 -22.68 -30.88 6.14
C LYS A 468 -22.56 -30.76 7.67
N PRO A 469 -21.61 -31.48 8.30
CA PRO A 469 -21.31 -31.34 9.72
C PRO A 469 -20.90 -29.94 10.17
N VAL A 470 -21.15 -29.65 11.44
CA VAL A 470 -20.64 -28.45 12.14
C VAL A 470 -19.12 -28.37 12.05
N ARG A 471 -18.61 -27.13 11.99
CA ARG A 471 -17.17 -26.85 11.94
C ARG A 471 -16.47 -27.51 13.14
N GLY A 472 -15.35 -28.19 12.88
CA GLY A 472 -14.59 -28.93 13.89
C GLY A 472 -14.88 -30.44 13.96
N LYS A 473 -15.99 -30.93 13.42
CA LYS A 473 -16.26 -32.38 13.30
C LYS A 473 -15.79 -33.01 12.00
N LEU A 474 -15.28 -32.19 11.09
CA LEU A 474 -14.81 -32.63 9.79
C LEU A 474 -13.38 -32.12 9.59
N PHE A 475 -12.46 -33.06 9.38
CA PHE A 475 -11.05 -32.80 9.19
C PHE A 475 -10.69 -32.99 7.71
N TYR A 476 -9.98 -32.03 7.13
CA TYR A 476 -9.57 -32.08 5.73
C TYR A 476 -8.07 -32.33 5.65
N VAL A 477 -7.68 -33.43 5.02
CA VAL A 477 -6.27 -33.70 4.69
C VAL A 477 -6.01 -33.16 3.28
N PRO A 478 -5.17 -32.13 3.10
CA PRO A 478 -4.88 -31.59 1.79
C PRO A 478 -4.04 -32.56 0.94
N GLN A 479 -4.16 -32.47 -0.38
CA GLN A 479 -3.36 -33.29 -1.30
C GLN A 479 -1.84 -33.04 -1.15
N ARG A 480 -1.46 -31.79 -0.84
CA ARG A 480 -0.08 -31.43 -0.50
C ARG A 480 -0.07 -31.12 1.00
N PRO A 481 0.67 -31.88 1.83
CA PRO A 481 0.73 -31.64 3.26
C PRO A 481 1.34 -30.26 3.53
N TYR A 482 0.78 -29.56 4.50
CA TYR A 482 1.30 -28.28 4.98
C TYR A 482 2.17 -28.54 6.21
N MET A 483 3.36 -27.96 6.25
CA MET A 483 4.23 -27.97 7.42
C MET A 483 4.22 -26.59 8.06
N THR A 484 4.01 -26.54 9.37
CA THR A 484 3.99 -25.29 10.13
C THR A 484 5.42 -24.76 10.30
N LEU A 485 5.55 -23.46 10.53
CA LEU A 485 6.82 -22.90 10.98
C LEU A 485 6.88 -23.04 12.50
N GLY A 486 7.96 -23.63 13.03
CA GLY A 486 8.14 -23.79 14.47
C GLY A 486 8.72 -25.14 14.85
N THR A 487 8.26 -25.66 15.97
CA THR A 487 8.79 -26.87 16.60
C THR A 487 8.24 -28.16 15.97
N LEU A 488 8.85 -29.32 16.26
CA LEU A 488 8.28 -30.62 15.90
C LEU A 488 6.89 -30.80 16.52
N ARG A 489 6.70 -30.33 17.75
CA ARG A 489 5.40 -30.30 18.42
C ARG A 489 4.37 -29.53 17.61
N ASP A 490 4.72 -28.35 17.11
CA ASP A 490 3.83 -27.51 16.29
C ASP A 490 3.41 -28.19 14.98
N GLN A 491 4.16 -29.19 14.48
CA GLN A 491 3.72 -30.00 13.34
C GLN A 491 2.58 -30.94 13.72
N VAL A 492 2.70 -31.62 14.86
CA VAL A 492 1.77 -32.66 15.30
C VAL A 492 0.47 -32.07 15.84
N ILE A 493 0.54 -30.93 16.54
CA ILE A 493 -0.65 -30.34 17.18
C ILE A 493 -1.42 -29.39 16.26
N TYR A 494 -0.89 -29.03 15.08
CA TYR A 494 -1.59 -28.10 14.18
C TYR A 494 -3.00 -28.62 13.82
N PRO A 495 -4.06 -27.80 13.93
CA PRO A 495 -4.09 -26.33 14.06
C PRO A 495 -4.12 -25.77 15.49
N ASP A 496 -4.02 -26.62 16.51
CA ASP A 496 -4.03 -26.19 17.91
C ASP A 496 -2.70 -25.51 18.30
N THR A 497 -2.76 -24.64 19.30
CA THR A 497 -1.55 -24.11 19.95
C THR A 497 -1.13 -24.96 21.14
N LEU A 498 0.09 -24.76 21.65
CA LEU A 498 0.55 -25.41 22.89
C LEU A 498 -0.37 -25.09 24.09
N GLU A 499 -0.99 -23.91 24.13
CA GLU A 499 -1.99 -23.59 25.15
C GLU A 499 -3.25 -24.45 25.00
N ASP A 500 -3.69 -24.71 23.77
CA ASP A 500 -4.84 -25.56 23.49
C ASP A 500 -4.54 -27.04 23.80
N GLN A 501 -3.34 -27.52 23.50
CA GLN A 501 -2.88 -28.86 23.91
C GLN A 501 -3.00 -29.03 25.44
N ARG A 502 -2.52 -28.03 26.20
CA ARG A 502 -2.61 -28.03 27.67
C ARG A 502 -4.06 -27.97 28.15
N ARG A 503 -4.91 -27.16 27.51
CA ARG A 503 -6.35 -27.10 27.85
C ARG A 503 -7.08 -28.41 27.58
N LYS A 504 -6.69 -29.15 26.55
CA LYS A 504 -7.23 -30.47 26.22
C LYS A 504 -6.69 -31.59 27.12
N GLY A 505 -5.67 -31.31 27.95
CA GLY A 505 -5.06 -32.30 28.84
C GLY A 505 -4.24 -33.37 28.13
N ILE A 506 -3.77 -33.10 26.91
CA ILE A 506 -3.01 -34.06 26.09
C ILE A 506 -1.53 -34.00 26.49
N SER A 507 -1.00 -35.09 27.03
CA SER A 507 0.42 -35.18 27.41
C SER A 507 1.32 -35.51 26.21
N ASP A 508 2.61 -35.24 26.36
CA ASP A 508 3.62 -35.55 25.32
C ASP A 508 3.76 -37.05 25.07
N GLN A 509 3.38 -37.89 26.04
CA GLN A 509 3.33 -39.34 25.87
C GLN A 509 2.25 -39.74 24.86
N VAL A 510 1.07 -39.11 24.93
CA VAL A 510 -0.02 -39.35 23.97
C VAL A 510 0.38 -38.87 22.57
N LEU A 511 1.08 -37.73 22.46
CA LEU A 511 1.61 -37.28 21.16
C LEU A 511 2.65 -38.25 20.60
N LYS A 512 3.48 -38.84 21.45
CA LYS A 512 4.45 -39.85 21.04
C LYS A 512 3.74 -41.12 20.55
N GLU A 513 2.70 -41.57 21.25
CA GLU A 513 1.88 -42.69 20.80
C GLU A 513 1.25 -42.44 19.42
N TYR A 514 0.78 -41.21 19.15
CA TYR A 514 0.30 -40.86 17.81
C TYR A 514 1.39 -40.94 16.75
N LEU A 515 2.60 -40.40 17.01
CA LEU A 515 3.73 -40.53 16.11
C LEU A 515 4.14 -41.99 15.88
N ASP A 516 4.11 -42.82 16.92
CA ASP A 516 4.44 -44.24 16.83
C ASP A 516 3.41 -45.00 15.96
N ASN A 517 2.12 -44.68 16.10
CA ASN A 517 1.05 -45.26 15.29
C ASN A 517 1.21 -44.97 13.79
N VAL A 518 1.74 -43.79 13.43
CA VAL A 518 2.05 -43.42 12.03
C VAL A 518 3.50 -43.74 11.62
N GLN A 519 4.22 -44.54 12.42
CA GLN A 519 5.60 -44.95 12.16
C GLN A 519 6.59 -43.78 12.00
N LEU A 520 6.39 -42.72 12.78
CA LEU A 520 7.23 -41.51 12.82
C LEU A 520 7.95 -41.30 14.16
N GLY A 521 7.86 -42.24 15.12
CA GLY A 521 8.51 -42.15 16.43
C GLY A 521 10.02 -41.84 16.39
N GLN A 522 10.71 -42.36 15.37
CA GLN A 522 12.16 -42.14 15.18
C GLN A 522 12.52 -40.68 14.92
N ILE A 523 11.60 -39.86 14.39
CA ILE A 523 11.85 -38.43 14.11
C ILE A 523 12.12 -37.68 15.42
N LEU A 524 11.44 -38.07 16.50
CA LEU A 524 11.61 -37.44 17.81
C LEU A 524 13.05 -37.61 18.33
N GLU A 525 13.63 -38.79 18.14
CA GLU A 525 15.01 -39.09 18.54
C GLU A 525 16.04 -38.49 17.55
N ARG A 526 15.73 -38.53 16.25
CA ARG A 526 16.59 -38.03 15.18
C ARG A 526 16.78 -36.52 15.23
N GLU A 527 15.72 -35.76 15.50
CA GLU A 527 15.70 -34.30 15.35
C GLU A 527 15.80 -33.54 16.68
N GLY A 528 16.10 -34.22 17.79
CA GLY A 528 16.40 -33.55 19.07
C GLY A 528 15.18 -33.19 19.92
N GLY A 529 14.09 -33.96 19.82
CA GLY A 529 12.92 -33.84 20.71
C GLY A 529 11.81 -32.91 20.21
N TRP A 530 10.82 -32.66 21.07
CA TRP A 530 9.59 -31.95 20.72
C TRP A 530 9.76 -30.47 20.41
N ASP A 531 10.75 -29.83 21.05
CA ASP A 531 10.98 -28.39 20.96
C ASP A 531 12.07 -28.03 19.94
N SER A 532 12.52 -29.00 19.13
CA SER A 532 13.46 -28.74 18.05
C SER A 532 12.80 -27.89 16.97
N VAL A 533 13.53 -26.93 16.43
CA VAL A 533 13.07 -26.02 15.37
C VAL A 533 13.91 -26.28 14.13
N GLN A 534 13.26 -26.68 13.05
CA GLN A 534 13.88 -26.99 11.76
C GLN A 534 13.02 -26.48 10.61
N ASP A 535 13.59 -26.42 9.40
CA ASP A 535 12.78 -26.28 8.19
C ASP A 535 12.20 -27.64 7.80
N TRP A 536 11.07 -27.99 8.43
CA TRP A 536 10.40 -29.27 8.26
C TRP A 536 9.99 -29.56 6.81
N MET A 537 9.87 -28.52 5.97
CA MET A 537 9.58 -28.69 4.56
C MET A 537 10.76 -29.31 3.80
N ASP A 538 12.00 -29.12 4.24
CA ASP A 538 13.18 -29.70 3.58
C ASP A 538 13.72 -30.93 4.32
N VAL A 539 13.58 -30.98 5.65
CA VAL A 539 14.06 -32.08 6.49
C VAL A 539 13.24 -33.36 6.32
N LEU A 540 11.92 -33.23 6.17
CA LEU A 540 11.05 -34.40 6.05
C LEU A 540 10.99 -34.90 4.60
N SER A 541 11.15 -36.20 4.42
CA SER A 541 10.91 -36.86 3.13
C SER A 541 9.43 -36.75 2.73
N GLY A 542 9.13 -36.89 1.44
CA GLY A 542 7.74 -36.83 0.94
C GLY A 542 6.79 -37.82 1.63
N GLY A 543 7.27 -39.03 1.95
CA GLY A 543 6.49 -40.04 2.67
C GLY A 543 6.26 -39.68 4.14
N GLU A 544 7.29 -39.18 4.83
CA GLU A 544 7.15 -38.69 6.21
C GLU A 544 6.18 -37.51 6.27
N LYS A 545 6.23 -36.60 5.30
CA LYS A 545 5.31 -35.46 5.23
C LYS A 545 3.85 -35.88 5.11
N GLN A 546 3.57 -36.93 4.34
CA GLN A 546 2.20 -37.46 4.22
C GLN A 546 1.74 -38.11 5.52
N ARG A 547 2.61 -38.90 6.17
CA ARG A 547 2.29 -39.53 7.46
C ARG A 547 2.14 -38.54 8.59
N MET A 548 2.84 -37.41 8.55
CA MET A 548 2.71 -36.33 9.53
C MET A 548 1.36 -35.59 9.41
N ALA A 549 0.80 -35.54 8.21
CA ALA A 549 -0.50 -34.92 7.97
C ALA A 549 -1.70 -35.81 8.32
N VAL A 550 -1.46 -37.11 8.54
CA VAL A 550 -2.42 -38.11 9.02
C VAL A 550 -2.38 -38.12 10.53
#